data_AF-A0A7K3XBJ1-F1
#
_entry.id   AF-A0A7K3XBJ1-F1
#
_cell.length_a   1.000
_cell.length_b   1.000
_cell.length_c   1.000
_cell.angle_alpha   90.00
_cell.angle_beta   90.00
_cell.angle_gamma   90.00
#
_symmetry.space_group_name_H-M   'P 1'
#
loop_
_entity.id
_entity.type
_entity.pdbx_description
1 polymer ?
#
loop_
_entity_poly.entity_id
_entity_poly.type
_entity_poly.pdbx_seq_one_letter_code
_entity_poly.pdbx_strand_id
1 'polypeptide(L)'
;DLTLKDLTVKDGNAAEFKYGGPPVPAAAPQDGTDAQAAPLLPPGPDGKEGDADGGALLVEHGGSAHLKKVELTRNNAEGNGGAIANFGRVDVENSKVENNHARKNGGGIFNVGVLRVTESHVADNTAGENGGGIANGRGKGKGPRVLID
;
A
#
# COMPACT_ATOMS: atom_id res chain seq x y z
N ASP A 1 6.76 16.89 -7.04
CA ASP A 1 5.52 16.34 -7.65
C ASP A 1 5.83 15.17 -8.56
N LEU A 2 5.04 14.09 -8.47
CA LEU A 2 5.03 12.95 -9.39
C LEU A 2 3.69 12.93 -10.15
N THR A 3 3.69 12.53 -11.42
CA THR A 3 2.46 12.32 -12.19
C THR A 3 2.55 11.01 -12.96
N LEU A 4 1.56 10.13 -12.75
CA LEU A 4 1.42 8.86 -13.46
C LEU A 4 0.14 8.89 -14.29
N LYS A 5 0.23 8.52 -15.56
CA LYS A 5 -0.89 8.51 -16.50
C LYS A 5 -0.87 7.26 -17.35
N ASP A 6 -2.05 6.67 -17.55
CA ASP A 6 -2.27 5.54 -18.47
C ASP A 6 -1.26 4.39 -18.21
N LEU A 7 -1.11 4.04 -16.93
CA LEU A 7 -0.08 3.11 -16.44
C LEU A 7 -0.70 2.02 -15.56
N THR A 8 -0.26 0.79 -15.76
CA THR A 8 -0.55 -0.34 -14.87
C THR A 8 0.67 -0.65 -14.01
N VAL A 9 0.50 -0.64 -12.68
CA VAL A 9 1.49 -1.15 -11.73
C VAL A 9 0.90 -2.37 -11.04
N LYS A 10 1.57 -3.50 -11.19
CA LYS A 10 1.04 -4.77 -10.74
C LYS A 10 2.10 -5.68 -10.16
N ASP A 11 1.67 -6.56 -9.27
CA ASP A 11 2.52 -7.57 -8.64
C ASP A 11 3.73 -6.94 -7.90
N GLY A 12 3.61 -5.66 -7.49
CA GLY A 12 4.61 -4.95 -6.72
C GLY A 12 4.65 -5.46 -5.28
N ASN A 13 5.83 -5.71 -4.75
CA ASN A 13 6.00 -6.24 -3.40
C ASN A 13 7.01 -5.40 -2.62
N ALA A 14 6.52 -4.63 -1.64
CA ALA A 14 7.39 -3.80 -0.79
C ALA A 14 8.34 -4.65 0.08
N ALA A 15 8.02 -5.94 0.30
CA ALA A 15 8.83 -6.85 1.11
C ALA A 15 10.05 -7.44 0.37
N GLU A 16 9.98 -7.54 -0.96
CA GLU A 16 10.99 -8.24 -1.77
C GLU A 16 12.22 -7.38 -2.06
N PHE A 17 12.07 -6.04 -2.06
CA PHE A 17 13.19 -5.12 -2.27
C PHE A 17 13.67 -4.54 -0.94
N LYS A 18 14.29 -5.41 -0.11
CA LYS A 18 15.31 -4.90 0.83
C LYS A 18 16.46 -4.39 -0.03
N TYR A 19 16.64 -3.08 -0.15
CA TYR A 19 17.90 -2.50 -0.61
C TYR A 19 19.06 -3.23 0.08
N GLY A 20 19.77 -4.11 -0.65
CA GLY A 20 21.01 -4.77 -0.22
C GLY A 20 20.93 -6.09 0.56
N GLY A 21 19.80 -6.79 0.64
CA GLY A 21 19.72 -8.13 1.29
C GLY A 21 19.64 -9.29 0.30
N PRO A 22 20.25 -10.47 0.56
CA PRO A 22 20.13 -11.62 -0.34
C PRO A 22 18.68 -12.15 -0.40
N PRO A 23 18.26 -12.71 -1.55
CA PRO A 23 16.87 -13.13 -1.78
C PRO A 23 16.48 -14.25 -0.82
N VAL A 24 15.28 -14.14 -0.24
CA VAL A 24 14.64 -15.21 0.53
C VAL A 24 14.05 -16.24 -0.43
N PRO A 25 14.23 -17.56 -0.24
CA PRO A 25 13.67 -18.57 -1.13
C PRO A 25 12.14 -18.56 -1.10
N ALA A 26 11.50 -18.78 -2.25
CA ALA A 26 10.05 -18.87 -2.37
C ALA A 26 9.48 -19.97 -1.45
N ALA A 27 8.46 -19.64 -0.66
CA ALA A 27 7.82 -20.56 0.27
C ALA A 27 7.04 -21.67 -0.48
N ALA A 28 7.10 -22.89 0.05
CA ALA A 28 6.38 -24.06 -0.45
C ALA A 28 4.84 -23.93 -0.27
N PRO A 29 4.01 -24.68 -1.01
CA PRO A 29 2.56 -24.49 -1.00
C PRO A 29 1.95 -24.93 0.34
N GLN A 30 1.03 -24.14 0.89
CA GLN A 30 0.34 -24.42 2.15
C GLN A 30 -1.10 -24.91 1.90
N ASP A 31 -1.41 -26.07 2.49
CA ASP A 31 -2.74 -26.68 2.47
C ASP A 31 -3.73 -25.86 3.32
N GLY A 32 -4.92 -25.66 2.76
CA GLY A 32 -5.93 -24.76 3.31
C GLY A 32 -6.43 -25.16 4.70
N THR A 33 -6.33 -24.22 5.64
CA THR A 33 -7.36 -23.80 6.60
C THR A 33 -6.75 -22.67 7.42
N ASP A 34 -7.49 -21.58 7.53
CA ASP A 34 -7.15 -20.33 8.24
C ASP A 34 -6.23 -19.41 7.43
N ALA A 35 -6.62 -18.14 7.29
CA ALA A 35 -5.81 -17.10 6.68
C ALA A 35 -4.55 -16.87 7.55
N GLN A 36 -3.55 -17.71 7.33
CA GLN A 36 -2.28 -17.67 8.04
C GLN A 36 -1.43 -16.58 7.38
N ALA A 37 -1.19 -15.53 8.16
CA ALA A 37 -0.16 -14.55 7.88
C ALA A 37 1.12 -15.27 7.45
N ALA A 38 1.78 -14.75 6.41
CA ALA A 38 3.12 -15.17 6.03
C ALA A 38 4.02 -15.23 7.28
N PRO A 39 4.96 -16.20 7.38
CA PRO A 39 5.78 -16.35 8.57
C PRO A 39 6.50 -15.04 8.89
N LEU A 40 6.28 -14.51 10.09
CA LEU A 40 6.98 -13.32 10.58
C LEU A 40 8.49 -13.57 10.51
N LEU A 41 9.17 -12.91 9.58
CA LEU A 41 10.64 -12.84 9.59
C LEU A 41 11.09 -12.13 10.88
N PRO A 42 12.19 -12.56 11.51
CA PRO A 42 12.70 -11.92 12.71
C PRO A 42 13.03 -10.44 12.44
N PRO A 43 12.84 -9.56 13.44
CA PRO A 43 13.09 -8.13 13.28
C PRO A 43 14.56 -7.88 12.88
N GLY A 44 14.76 -6.93 11.97
CA GLY A 44 16.10 -6.54 11.53
C GLY A 44 16.97 -5.98 12.67
N PRO A 45 18.31 -5.96 12.48
CA PRO A 45 19.29 -5.64 13.52
C PRO A 45 19.17 -4.23 14.11
N ASP A 46 18.36 -3.35 13.51
CA ASP A 46 18.22 -1.95 13.93
C ASP A 46 16.98 -1.67 14.78
N GLY A 47 16.17 -2.70 15.11
CA GLY A 47 14.97 -2.54 15.95
C GLY A 47 13.90 -1.59 15.37
N LYS A 48 14.10 -1.12 14.14
CA LYS A 48 13.08 -0.48 13.32
C LYS A 48 12.57 -1.57 12.39
N GLU A 49 11.42 -2.12 12.73
CA GLU A 49 10.56 -2.73 11.72
C GLU A 49 10.26 -1.61 10.72
N GLY A 50 11.08 -1.49 9.69
CA GLY A 50 10.78 -0.65 8.54
C GLY A 50 9.61 -1.32 7.86
N ASP A 51 8.41 -0.97 8.29
CA ASP A 51 7.18 -1.45 7.68
C ASP A 51 7.27 -1.12 6.19
N ALA A 52 7.32 -2.15 5.36
CA ALA A 52 7.42 -1.99 3.92
C ALA A 52 6.05 -1.52 3.42
N ASP A 53 5.84 -0.21 3.46
CA ASP A 53 4.63 0.50 3.08
C ASP A 53 4.56 0.74 1.56
N GLY A 54 3.37 0.68 0.96
CA GLY A 54 3.15 1.09 -0.44
C GLY A 54 3.73 0.12 -1.47
N GLY A 55 3.06 -1.02 -1.70
CA GLY A 55 3.53 -2.05 -2.65
C GLY A 55 3.69 -1.57 -4.11
N ALA A 56 2.99 -0.51 -4.50
CA ALA A 56 3.20 0.19 -5.77
C ALA A 56 3.80 1.59 -5.59
N LEU A 57 3.32 2.35 -4.60
CA LEU A 57 3.69 3.73 -4.41
C LEU A 57 3.71 4.11 -2.93
N LEU A 58 4.85 4.64 -2.49
CA LEU A 58 5.01 5.33 -1.22
C LEU A 58 5.15 6.84 -1.49
N VAL A 59 4.25 7.64 -0.92
CA VAL A 59 4.31 9.10 -0.97
C VAL A 59 4.66 9.62 0.42
N GLU A 60 5.92 10.02 0.57
CA GLU A 60 6.47 10.57 1.80
C GLU A 60 5.94 11.97 2.15
N HIS A 61 6.17 12.40 3.39
CA HIS A 61 5.82 13.74 3.84
C HIS A 61 6.39 14.84 2.93
N GLY A 62 5.55 15.81 2.55
CA GLY A 62 5.92 16.87 1.59
C GLY A 62 5.91 16.42 0.12
N GLY A 63 5.78 15.12 -0.13
CA GLY A 63 5.57 14.55 -1.45
C GLY A 63 4.15 14.75 -1.96
N SER A 64 4.02 14.73 -3.28
CA SER A 64 2.75 14.88 -3.99
C SER A 64 2.73 13.96 -5.21
N ALA A 65 1.63 13.24 -5.41
CA ALA A 65 1.42 12.38 -6.57
C ALA A 65 0.03 12.59 -7.16
N HIS A 66 -0.03 12.67 -8.50
CA HIS A 66 -1.25 12.71 -9.28
C HIS A 66 -1.34 11.48 -10.17
N LEU A 67 -2.34 10.64 -9.92
CA LEU A 67 -2.56 9.36 -10.58
C LEU A 67 -3.82 9.50 -11.42
N LYS A 68 -3.69 9.34 -12.74
CA LYS A 68 -4.82 9.46 -13.67
C LYS A 68 -4.87 8.27 -14.61
N LYS A 69 -6.01 7.58 -14.70
CA LYS A 69 -6.15 6.38 -15.54
C LYS A 69 -5.06 5.34 -15.25
N VAL A 70 -4.78 5.11 -13.97
CA VAL A 70 -3.83 4.09 -13.55
C VAL A 70 -4.56 2.85 -13.06
N GLU A 71 -3.91 1.70 -13.19
CA GLU A 71 -4.39 0.44 -12.63
C GLU A 71 -3.34 -0.08 -11.65
N LEU A 72 -3.65 -0.06 -10.36
CA LEU A 72 -2.81 -0.59 -9.29
C LEU A 72 -3.40 -1.90 -8.80
N THR A 73 -2.78 -3.03 -9.16
CA THR A 73 -3.38 -4.33 -8.90
C THR A 73 -2.42 -5.42 -8.42
N ARG A 74 -2.86 -6.25 -7.46
CA ARG A 74 -2.04 -7.33 -6.85
C ARG A 74 -0.72 -6.82 -6.27
N ASN A 75 -0.72 -5.60 -5.75
CA ASN A 75 0.41 -5.09 -5.00
C ASN A 75 0.29 -5.50 -3.54
N ASN A 76 1.45 -5.74 -2.92
CA ASN A 76 1.59 -6.29 -1.58
C ASN A 76 2.51 -5.44 -0.70
N ALA A 77 2.09 -5.19 0.54
CA ALA A 77 2.86 -4.49 1.55
C ALA A 77 2.83 -5.25 2.89
N GLU A 78 4.01 -5.41 3.51
CA GLU A 78 4.13 -5.92 4.90
C GLU A 78 3.77 -4.86 5.95
N GLY A 79 3.79 -3.60 5.52
CA GLY A 79 3.28 -2.46 6.28
C GLY A 79 1.83 -2.14 5.91
N ASN A 80 1.62 -0.87 5.58
CA ASN A 80 0.34 -0.27 5.24
C ASN A 80 0.29 0.08 3.75
N GLY A 81 -0.92 0.14 3.20
CA GLY A 81 -1.12 0.58 1.82
C GLY A 81 -0.63 -0.46 0.83
N GLY A 82 -1.43 -1.49 0.55
CA GLY A 82 -1.01 -2.59 -0.34
C GLY A 82 -0.64 -2.09 -1.73
N ALA A 83 -1.37 -1.10 -2.25
CA ALA A 83 -0.93 -0.32 -3.40
C ALA A 83 -0.26 1.00 -2.99
N ILE A 84 -0.97 1.86 -2.27
CA ILE A 84 -0.53 3.22 -1.98
C ILE A 84 -0.42 3.43 -0.46
N ALA A 85 0.75 3.87 -0.02
CA ALA A 85 0.93 4.47 1.30
C ALA A 85 1.15 5.99 1.16
N ASN A 86 0.26 6.79 1.76
CA ASN A 86 0.26 8.23 1.60
C ASN A 86 0.49 8.97 2.93
N PHE A 87 1.67 9.56 3.07
CA PHE A 87 2.07 10.49 4.13
C PHE A 87 2.11 11.96 3.65
N GLY A 88 1.97 12.18 2.33
CA GLY A 88 1.95 13.49 1.67
C GLY A 88 0.57 13.83 1.08
N ARG A 89 0.52 14.09 -0.23
CA ARG A 89 -0.71 14.36 -0.98
C ARG A 89 -0.85 13.43 -2.17
N VAL A 90 -1.99 12.76 -2.29
CA VAL A 90 -2.32 11.90 -3.43
C VAL A 90 -3.67 12.32 -4.01
N ASP A 91 -3.72 12.45 -5.34
CA ASP A 91 -4.96 12.56 -6.11
C ASP A 91 -5.06 11.36 -7.05
N VAL A 92 -6.14 10.59 -6.93
CA VAL A 92 -6.44 9.42 -7.73
C VAL A 92 -7.69 9.71 -8.56
N GLU A 93 -7.53 9.78 -9.88
CA GLU A 93 -8.58 10.15 -10.82
C GLU A 93 -8.77 9.06 -11.86
N ASN A 94 -10.01 8.66 -12.15
CA ASN A 94 -10.32 7.75 -13.26
C ASN A 94 -9.52 6.43 -13.23
N SER A 95 -9.23 5.91 -12.05
CA SER A 95 -8.24 4.84 -11.84
C SER A 95 -8.84 3.61 -11.14
N LYS A 96 -8.11 2.49 -11.16
CA LYS A 96 -8.45 1.26 -10.44
C LYS A 96 -7.38 0.94 -9.41
N VAL A 97 -7.81 0.64 -8.19
CA VAL A 97 -6.98 0.11 -7.10
C VAL A 97 -7.65 -1.16 -6.63
N GLU A 98 -7.21 -2.31 -7.14
CA GLU A 98 -7.94 -3.57 -6.97
C GLU A 98 -7.05 -4.77 -6.64
N ASN A 99 -7.56 -5.70 -5.84
CA ASN A 99 -6.85 -6.93 -5.49
C ASN A 99 -5.49 -6.69 -4.80
N ASN A 100 -5.33 -5.61 -4.04
CA ASN A 100 -4.10 -5.31 -3.31
C ASN A 100 -4.20 -5.79 -1.85
N HIS A 101 -3.06 -6.09 -1.24
CA HIS A 101 -2.97 -6.61 0.12
C HIS A 101 -1.99 -5.80 0.99
N ALA A 102 -2.41 -5.48 2.21
CA ALA A 102 -1.54 -4.95 3.25
C ALA A 102 -1.63 -5.83 4.51
N ARG A 103 -0.49 -6.19 5.10
CA ARG A 103 -0.51 -6.93 6.37
C ARG A 103 -1.08 -6.09 7.52
N LYS A 104 -0.87 -4.77 7.49
CA LYS A 104 -1.42 -3.84 8.50
C LYS A 104 -2.71 -3.18 8.00
N ASN A 105 -2.64 -1.92 7.59
CA ASN A 105 -3.82 -1.09 7.33
C ASN A 105 -3.91 -0.65 5.87
N GLY A 106 -5.13 -0.49 5.35
CA GLY A 106 -5.37 0.07 4.02
C GLY A 106 -4.92 -0.89 2.93
N GLY A 107 -5.66 -1.97 2.70
CA GLY A 107 -5.29 -3.00 1.72
C GLY A 107 -5.07 -2.45 0.32
N GLY A 108 -5.87 -1.47 -0.09
CA GLY A 108 -5.60 -0.65 -1.27
C GLY A 108 -4.75 0.55 -0.91
N ILE A 109 -5.32 1.45 -0.10
CA ILE A 109 -4.71 2.75 0.21
C ILE A 109 -4.67 2.97 1.71
N PHE A 110 -3.48 3.26 2.23
CA PHE A 110 -3.31 3.82 3.56
C PHE A 110 -3.04 5.31 3.47
N ASN A 111 -3.79 6.11 4.23
CA ASN A 111 -3.70 7.55 4.20
C ASN A 111 -3.48 8.16 5.59
N VAL A 112 -2.37 8.87 5.75
CA VAL A 112 -2.10 9.77 6.86
C VAL A 112 -2.17 11.24 6.43
N GLY A 113 -1.87 11.50 5.15
CA GLY A 113 -1.89 12.83 4.56
C GLY A 113 -3.25 13.22 3.94
N VAL A 114 -3.18 13.84 2.77
CA VAL A 114 -4.37 14.25 1.99
C VAL A 114 -4.56 13.29 0.83
N LEU A 115 -5.73 12.67 0.76
CA LEU A 115 -6.14 11.79 -0.33
C LEU A 115 -7.40 12.34 -0.99
N ARG A 116 -7.37 12.47 -2.31
CA ARG A 116 -8.55 12.68 -3.15
C ARG A 116 -8.72 11.47 -4.06
N VAL A 117 -9.91 10.92 -4.12
CA VAL A 117 -10.29 9.83 -5.02
C VAL A 117 -11.50 10.30 -5.81
N THR A 118 -11.36 10.42 -7.13
CA THR A 118 -12.42 10.90 -8.02
C THR A 118 -12.65 9.89 -9.14
N GLU A 119 -13.90 9.52 -9.42
CA GLU A 119 -14.26 8.63 -10.54
C GLU A 119 -13.43 7.33 -10.60
N SER A 120 -13.04 6.79 -9.44
CA SER A 120 -12.10 5.68 -9.35
C SER A 120 -12.70 4.48 -8.63
N HIS A 121 -12.19 3.29 -8.94
CA HIS A 121 -12.65 2.04 -8.36
C HIS A 121 -11.63 1.53 -7.32
N VAL A 122 -12.07 1.36 -6.08
CA VAL A 122 -11.25 0.77 -5.00
C VAL A 122 -11.99 -0.45 -4.45
N ALA A 123 -11.63 -1.64 -4.92
CA ALA A 123 -12.37 -2.88 -4.62
C ALA A 123 -11.46 -4.09 -4.43
N ASP A 124 -11.98 -5.14 -3.82
CA ASP A 124 -11.29 -6.44 -3.65
C ASP A 124 -9.92 -6.33 -2.98
N ASN A 125 -9.70 -5.28 -2.19
CA ASN A 125 -8.48 -5.07 -1.45
C ASN A 125 -8.63 -5.63 -0.03
N THR A 126 -7.54 -6.17 0.53
CA THR A 126 -7.55 -6.85 1.82
C THR A 126 -6.49 -6.29 2.76
N ALA A 127 -6.84 -6.15 4.04
CA ALA A 127 -5.95 -5.68 5.09
C ALA A 127 -5.98 -6.66 6.26
N GLY A 128 -4.83 -6.91 6.90
CA GLY A 128 -4.77 -7.77 8.09
C GLY A 128 -5.30 -7.09 9.37
N GLU A 129 -5.25 -5.75 9.44
CA GLU A 129 -5.77 -4.98 10.57
C GLU A 129 -7.04 -4.19 10.20
N ASN A 130 -6.90 -3.01 9.59
CA ASN A 130 -8.04 -2.12 9.33
C ASN A 130 -8.15 -1.66 7.87
N GLY A 131 -9.38 -1.54 7.39
CA GLY A 131 -9.74 -0.94 6.10
C GLY A 131 -9.21 -1.74 4.91
N GLY A 132 -9.98 -2.73 4.44
CA GLY A 132 -9.62 -3.52 3.26
C GLY A 132 -9.38 -2.64 2.03
N GLY A 133 -10.27 -1.69 1.74
CA GLY A 133 -10.07 -0.69 0.68
C GLY A 133 -9.13 0.44 1.09
N ILE A 134 -9.64 1.34 1.95
CA ILE A 134 -8.93 2.56 2.38
C ILE A 134 -8.94 2.61 3.91
N ALA A 135 -7.79 2.91 4.50
CA ALA A 135 -7.66 3.18 5.94
C ALA A 135 -7.01 4.53 6.19
N ASN A 136 -7.48 5.24 7.22
CA ASN A 136 -6.90 6.52 7.65
C ASN A 136 -6.09 6.33 8.93
N GLY A 137 -4.80 6.64 8.88
CA GLY A 137 -3.88 6.61 10.01
C GLY A 137 -3.84 7.92 10.77
N ARG A 138 -3.43 7.87 12.05
CA ARG A 138 -3.20 9.09 12.85
C ARG A 138 -1.81 9.67 12.56
N GLY A 139 -1.75 10.80 11.86
CA GLY A 139 -0.52 11.58 11.71
C GLY A 139 -0.26 12.52 12.89
N LYS A 140 1.00 12.91 13.13
CA LYS A 140 1.37 13.93 14.15
C LYS A 140 1.06 15.38 13.71
N GLY A 141 0.06 15.61 12.86
CA GLY A 141 -0.24 16.90 12.23
C GLY A 141 -1.74 17.16 11.98
N LYS A 142 -2.08 18.06 11.04
CA LYS A 142 -3.47 18.21 10.57
C LYS A 142 -3.95 16.85 10.11
N GLY A 143 -5.01 16.34 10.72
CA GLY A 143 -5.47 14.96 10.54
C GLY A 143 -5.71 14.58 9.08
N PRO A 144 -5.73 13.27 8.77
CA PRO A 144 -5.92 12.78 7.42
C PRO A 144 -7.21 13.35 6.84
N ARG A 145 -7.17 13.77 5.57
CA ARG A 145 -8.34 14.24 4.83
C ARG A 145 -8.55 13.35 3.63
N VAL A 146 -9.74 12.75 3.55
CA VAL A 146 -10.18 11.99 2.39
C VAL A 146 -11.37 12.70 1.77
N LEU A 147 -11.26 12.96 0.46
CA LEU A 147 -12.34 13.46 -0.38
C LEU A 147 -12.64 12.40 -1.42
N ILE A 148 -13.86 11.89 -1.44
CA ILE A 148 -14.33 10.89 -2.41
C ILE A 148 -15.46 11.54 -3.19
N ASP A 149 -15.24 11.73 -4.49
CA ASP A 149 -16.20 12.31 -5.44
C ASP A 149 -16.50 11.33 -6.59
#